data_AF-A0AAW8KRM0-F1
#
_entry.id   AF-A0AAW8KRM0-F1
#
_cell.length_a   1.000
_cell.length_b   1.000
_cell.length_c   1.000
_cell.angle_alpha   90.00
_cell.angle_beta   90.00
_cell.angle_gamma   90.00
#
_symmetry.space_group_name_H-M   'P 1'
#
loop_
_entity.id
_entity.type
_entity.pdbx_description
1 polymer ?
#
loop_
_entity_poly.entity_id
_entity_poly.type
_entity_poly.pdbx_seq_one_letter_code
_entity_poly.pdbx_strand_id
1 'polypeptide(L)'
;TLFIFRHLKNYPIRHLTAQEKILAQMVFGDMLDCERPKIIATRYLPWQSCGIFMAPNGNIYVNPADYSENYALESKFMQSIFIHELT
;
A
#
# COMPACT_ATOMS: atom_id res chain seq x y z
N THR A 1 -11.85 29.38 3.81
CA THR A 1 -10.71 29.83 3.00
C THR A 1 -9.63 28.77 3.02
N LEU A 2 -9.10 28.39 1.84
CA LEU A 2 -7.91 27.56 1.62
C LEU A 2 -8.03 26.02 1.56
N PHE A 3 -9.00 25.47 0.81
CA PHE A 3 -8.87 24.12 0.20
C PHE A 3 -8.47 24.20 -1.29
N ILE A 4 -7.81 25.30 -1.67
CA ILE A 4 -7.41 25.62 -3.04
C ILE A 4 -5.97 25.15 -3.22
N PHE A 5 -5.75 24.22 -4.15
CA PHE A 5 -4.48 23.51 -4.44
C PHE A 5 -4.26 22.22 -3.66
N ARG A 6 -5.22 21.28 -3.75
CA ARG A 6 -4.81 19.87 -3.75
C ARG A 6 -3.95 19.67 -5.00
N HIS A 7 -2.63 19.75 -4.83
CA HIS A 7 -1.64 19.49 -5.87
C HIS A 7 -2.15 18.36 -6.75
N LEU A 8 -2.27 18.60 -8.07
CA LEU A 8 -2.53 17.58 -9.09
C LEU A 8 -1.29 16.69 -9.22
N LYS A 9 -0.82 16.11 -8.11
CA LYS A 9 0.15 15.03 -8.11
C LYS A 9 -0.64 13.78 -8.42
N ASN A 10 -0.47 13.27 -9.63
CA ASN A 10 -0.87 11.90 -9.95
C ASN A 10 0.02 10.99 -9.13
N TYR A 11 -0.48 10.56 -7.97
CA TYR A 11 0.21 9.58 -7.15
C TYR A 11 0.11 8.21 -7.83
N PRO A 12 1.19 7.40 -7.82
CA PRO A 12 1.14 6.04 -8.31
C PRO A 12 -0.03 5.26 -7.71
N ILE A 13 -0.80 4.61 -8.58
CA ILE A 13 -1.81 3.60 -8.23
C ILE A 13 -1.42 2.35 -9.01
N ARG A 14 -1.15 1.26 -8.30
CA ARG A 14 -0.74 -0.01 -8.94
C ARG A 14 -1.39 -1.21 -8.28
N HIS A 15 -1.53 -2.28 -9.05
CA HIS A 15 -1.80 -3.60 -8.49
C HIS A 15 -0.55 -4.14 -7.79
N LEU A 16 -0.74 -5.22 -7.03
CA LEU A 16 0.37 -5.97 -6.48
C LEU A 16 1.30 -6.49 -7.59
N THR A 17 2.61 -6.40 -7.38
CA THR A 17 3.59 -7.02 -8.27
C THR A 17 3.51 -8.54 -8.18
N ALA A 18 4.04 -9.26 -9.17
CA ALA A 18 4.10 -10.71 -9.12
C ALA A 18 4.80 -11.24 -7.84
N GLN A 19 5.84 -10.54 -7.36
CA GLN A 19 6.58 -10.93 -6.17
C GLN A 19 5.81 -10.64 -4.88
N GLU A 20 5.07 -9.54 -4.83
CA GLU A 20 4.16 -9.23 -3.71
C GLU A 20 3.02 -10.25 -3.62
N LYS A 21 2.46 -10.66 -4.77
CA LYS A 21 1.44 -11.72 -4.82
C LYS A 21 2.00 -13.05 -4.28
N ILE A 22 3.20 -13.43 -4.71
CA ILE A 22 3.89 -14.62 -4.19
C ILE A 22 4.12 -14.53 -2.68
N LEU A 23 4.60 -13.38 -2.19
CA LEU A 23 4.81 -13.16 -0.76
C LEU A 23 3.50 -13.26 0.03
N ALA A 24 2.41 -12.68 -0.48
CA ALA A 24 1.10 -12.77 0.14
C ALA A 24 0.55 -14.19 0.14
N GLN A 25 0.69 -14.93 -0.96
CA GLN A 25 0.28 -16.33 -1.07
C GLN A 25 1.05 -17.26 -0.11
N MET A 26 2.31 -16.95 0.22
CA MET A 26 3.05 -17.71 1.25
C MET A 26 2.41 -17.61 2.64
N VAL A 27 1.64 -16.55 2.92
CA VAL A 27 1.00 -16.30 4.21
C VAL A 27 -0.48 -16.69 4.21
N PHE A 28 -1.21 -16.28 3.17
CA PHE A 28 -2.66 -16.42 3.11
C PHE A 28 -3.13 -17.60 2.24
N GLY A 29 -2.23 -18.22 1.48
CA GLY A 29 -2.58 -19.26 0.49
C GLY A 29 -3.63 -18.77 -0.50
N ASP A 30 -4.62 -19.62 -0.79
CA ASP A 30 -5.70 -19.32 -1.73
C ASP A 30 -6.84 -18.48 -1.11
N MET A 31 -6.75 -18.10 0.17
CA MET A 31 -7.81 -17.33 0.83
C MET A 31 -7.81 -15.85 0.41
N LEU A 32 -6.66 -15.32 -0.04
CA LEU A 32 -6.53 -13.94 -0.46
C LEU A 32 -6.62 -13.80 -1.98
N ASP A 33 -7.64 -13.08 -2.45
CA ASP A 33 -7.72 -12.64 -3.84
C ASP A 33 -6.74 -11.48 -4.09
N CYS A 34 -5.52 -11.84 -4.51
CA CYS A 34 -4.42 -10.90 -4.71
C CYS A 34 -4.59 -9.95 -5.91
N GLU A 35 -5.65 -10.10 -6.71
CA GLU A 35 -5.96 -9.17 -7.80
C GLU A 35 -6.73 -7.94 -7.34
N ARG A 36 -7.42 -8.02 -6.19
CA ARG A 36 -8.25 -6.93 -5.67
C ARG A 36 -7.44 -5.76 -5.11
N PRO A 37 -6.42 -5.97 -4.24
CA PRO A 37 -5.76 -4.86 -3.59
C PRO A 37 -4.95 -4.01 -4.57
N LYS A 38 -5.02 -2.70 -4.38
CA LYS A 38 -4.12 -1.74 -5.02
C LYS A 38 -3.26 -1.05 -3.98
N ILE A 39 -2.04 -0.73 -4.36
CA ILE A 39 -1.17 0.21 -3.65
C ILE A 39 -1.47 1.60 -4.20
N ILE A 40 -1.82 2.52 -3.31
CA ILE A 40 -2.12 3.91 -3.62
C ILE A 40 -1.10 4.75 -2.86
N ALA A 41 -0.19 5.39 -3.58
CA ALA A 41 0.90 6.19 -3.04
C ALA A 41 0.41 7.56 -2.54
N THR A 42 -0.68 7.58 -1.79
CA THR A 42 -1.24 8.78 -1.18
C THR A 42 -1.76 8.47 0.22
N ARG A 43 -1.80 9.50 1.07
CA ARG A 43 -2.38 9.37 2.41
C ARG A 43 -3.89 9.17 2.30
N TYR A 44 -4.43 8.24 3.08
CA TYR A 44 -5.86 8.07 3.29
C TYR A 44 -6.45 9.19 4.15
N LEU A 45 -5.74 9.58 5.22
CA LEU A 45 -6.12 10.69 6.11
C LEU A 45 -5.13 11.86 5.98
N PRO A 46 -5.58 13.12 6.08
CA PRO A 46 -4.67 14.29 6.04
C PRO A 46 -3.53 14.22 7.05
N TRP A 47 -3.77 13.60 8.21
CA TRP A 47 -2.82 13.44 9.32
C TRP A 47 -2.13 12.07 9.37
N GLN A 48 -2.20 11.26 8.31
CA GLN A 48 -1.47 9.98 8.23
C GLN A 48 0.04 10.25 8.17
N SER A 49 0.74 9.93 9.26
CA SER A 49 2.20 10.07 9.38
C SER A 49 2.96 9.16 8.42
N CYS A 50 4.25 9.43 8.21
CA CYS A 50 5.16 8.47 7.55
C CYS A 50 5.33 7.22 8.43
N GLY A 51 5.60 6.08 7.80
CA GLY A 51 5.68 4.77 8.42
C GLY A 51 4.32 4.13 8.75
N ILE A 52 3.20 4.82 8.46
CA ILE A 52 1.85 4.31 8.69
C ILE A 52 1.19 3.96 7.36
N PHE A 53 0.73 2.73 7.28
CA PHE A 53 -0.04 2.18 6.18
C PHE A 53 -1.50 2.10 6.61
N MET A 54 -2.44 2.15 5.67
CA MET A 54 -3.86 1.98 5.97
C MET A 54 -4.56 1.21 4.87
N ALA A 55 -5.34 0.18 5.23
CA ALA A 55 -6.16 -0.59 4.28
C ALA A 55 -7.69 -0.60 4.59
N PRO A 56 -8.38 0.56 4.62
CA PRO A 56 -9.76 0.66 5.11
C PRO A 56 -10.83 0.07 4.16
N ASN A 57 -10.50 -0.16 2.90
CA ASN A 57 -11.45 -0.56 1.86
C ASN A 57 -10.87 -1.63 0.90
N GLY A 58 -9.89 -2.40 1.39
CA GLY A 58 -9.19 -3.41 0.60
C GLY A 58 -8.09 -2.86 -0.32
N ASN A 59 -7.84 -1.55 -0.35
CA ASN A 59 -6.65 -0.96 -0.97
C ASN A 59 -5.72 -0.43 0.10
N ILE A 60 -4.41 -0.50 -0.15
CA ILE A 60 -3.38 -0.04 0.77
C ILE A 60 -2.99 1.39 0.40
N TYR A 61 -3.20 2.32 1.32
CA TYR A 61 -2.83 3.72 1.21
C TYR A 61 -1.54 3.98 1.97
N VAL A 62 -0.54 4.49 1.26
CA VAL A 62 0.80 4.71 1.80
C VAL A 62 1.19 6.17 1.65
N ASN A 63 1.81 6.74 2.67
CA ASN A 63 2.42 8.05 2.54
C ASN A 63 3.45 8.01 1.38
N PRO A 64 3.47 9.00 0.47
CA PRO A 64 4.39 8.99 -0.66
C PRO A 64 5.88 8.81 -0.30
N ALA A 65 6.27 9.17 0.93
CA ALA A 65 7.64 8.98 1.42
C ALA A 65 8.00 7.51 1.71
N ASP A 66 7.01 6.65 1.94
CA ASP A 66 7.17 5.22 2.25
C ASP A 66 6.71 4.32 1.08
N TYR A 67 6.41 4.93 -0.07
CA TYR A 67 6.04 4.20 -1.27
C TYR A 67 7.23 3.39 -1.80
N SER A 68 6.99 2.12 -2.11
CA SER A 68 7.93 1.25 -2.80
C SER A 68 7.31 0.71 -4.08
N GLU A 69 8.11 0.57 -5.14
CA GLU A 69 7.70 -0.10 -6.37
C GLU A 69 7.45 -1.60 -6.17
N ASN A 70 8.06 -2.20 -5.13
CA ASN A 70 7.88 -3.62 -4.81
C ASN A 70 8.22 -3.92 -3.35
N TYR A 71 7.21 -4.02 -2.49
CA TYR A 71 7.37 -4.31 -1.07
C TYR A 71 7.97 -5.69 -0.78
N ALA A 72 7.91 -6.65 -1.71
CA ALA A 72 8.55 -7.95 -1.54
C ALA A 72 10.09 -7.89 -1.57
N LEU A 73 10.66 -6.80 -2.10
CA LEU A 73 12.11 -6.55 -2.13
C LEU A 73 12.59 -5.66 -0.98
N GLU A 74 11.67 -5.12 -0.18
CA GLU A 74 12.00 -4.26 0.95
C GLU A 74 12.51 -5.07 2.15
N SER A 75 12.94 -4.36 3.20
CA SER A 75 13.32 -4.98 4.47
C SER A 75 12.21 -5.89 5.04
N LYS A 76 12.59 -6.87 5.86
CA LYS A 76 11.61 -7.79 6.50
C LYS A 76 10.57 -7.06 7.34
N PHE A 77 10.94 -5.94 7.94
CA PHE A 77 10.01 -5.08 8.65
C PHE A 77 8.93 -4.50 7.72
N MET A 78 9.34 -3.94 6.57
CA MET A 78 8.39 -3.42 5.58
C MET A 78 7.55 -4.53 4.94
N GLN A 79 8.14 -5.70 4.67
CA GLN A 79 7.39 -6.89 4.24
C GLN A 79 6.31 -7.27 5.27
N SER A 80 6.61 -7.23 6.58
CA SER A 80 5.62 -7.53 7.62
C SER A 80 4.49 -6.52 7.71
N ILE A 81 4.78 -5.22 7.52
CA ILE A 81 3.73 -4.19 7.47
C ILE A 81 2.85 -4.40 6.24
N PHE A 82 3.46 -4.61 5.07
CA PHE A 82 2.73 -4.87 3.83
C PHE A 82 1.79 -6.08 3.98
N ILE A 83 2.27 -7.18 4.57
CA ILE A 83 1.46 -8.38 4.80
C ILE A 83 0.36 -8.12 5.84
N HIS A 84 0.64 -7.38 6.91
CA HIS A 84 -0.35 -7.03 7.92
C HIS A 84 -1.56 -6.33 7.30
N GLU A 85 -1.34 -5.37 6.42
CA GLU A 85 -2.39 -4.58 5.76
C GLU A 85 -3.18 -5.35 4.69
N LEU A 86 -2.76 -6.56 4.31
CA LEU A 86 -3.51 -7.46 3.43
C LEU A 86 -4.50 -8.37 4.18
N THR A 87 -4.51 -8.33 5.51
CA THR A 87 -5.39 -9.13 6.38
C THR A 87 -6.77 -8.49 6.49
#